data_AF-A0A1G1CDR1-F1
#
_entry.id   AF-A0A1G1CDR1-F1
#
_cell.length_a   1.000
_cell.length_b   1.000
_cell.length_c   1.000
_cell.angle_alpha   90.00
_cell.angle_beta   90.00
_cell.angle_gamma   90.00
#
_symmetry.space_group_name_H-M   'P 1'
#
loop_
_entity.id
_entity.type
_entity.pdbx_description
1 polymer ?
#
loop_
_entity_poly.entity_id
_entity_poly.type
_entity_poly.pdbx_seq_one_letter_code
_entity_poly.pdbx_strand_id
1 'polypeptide(L)' 'MKSAPGAASKMAWSAGSLQSAEQNPETMSHASMSPQARKAAWIGPGTIRVSAGIENTQDLLDDMARAFGALARQLK' A
#
# COMPACT_ATOMS: atom_id res chain seq x y z
N MET A 1 9.46 -26.33 3.07
CA MET A 1 9.52 -25.57 1.81
C MET A 1 10.01 -24.17 2.13
N LYS A 2 11.18 -23.77 1.63
CA LYS A 2 11.66 -22.40 1.80
C LYS A 2 10.79 -21.48 0.94
N SER A 3 10.19 -20.46 1.54
CA SER A 3 9.55 -19.36 0.82
C SER A 3 10.57 -18.76 -0.16
N ALA A 4 10.17 -18.65 -1.43
CA ALA A 4 10.89 -17.82 -2.39
C ALA A 4 11.00 -16.38 -1.82
N PRO A 5 12.04 -15.60 -2.17
CA PRO A 5 12.21 -14.24 -1.64
C PRO A 5 10.88 -13.48 -1.72
N GLY A 6 10.43 -13.02 -0.55
CA GLY A 6 9.06 -12.68 -0.24
C GLY A 6 8.38 -11.81 -1.29
N ALA A 7 7.15 -12.17 -1.63
CA ALA A 7 6.33 -11.40 -2.56
C ALA A 7 6.12 -9.99 -2.01
N ALA A 8 6.90 -9.04 -2.53
CA ALA A 8 6.70 -7.63 -2.24
C ALA A 8 5.34 -7.19 -2.78
N SER A 9 4.64 -6.39 -1.99
CA SER A 9 3.42 -5.70 -2.41
C SER A 9 3.69 -4.85 -3.66
N LYS A 10 2.69 -4.71 -4.54
CA LYS A 10 2.80 -3.99 -5.81
C LYS A 10 1.84 -2.82 -5.93
N MET A 11 2.34 -1.71 -6.47
CA MET A 11 1.48 -0.60 -6.86
C MET A 11 0.54 -1.00 -8.00
N ALA A 12 -0.76 -0.95 -7.76
CA ALA A 12 -1.78 -1.36 -8.74
C ALA A 12 -2.94 -0.36 -8.81
N TRP A 13 -3.80 -0.43 -9.82
CA TRP A 13 -5.05 0.34 -9.86
C TRP A 13 -6.25 -0.46 -9.34
N SER A 14 -6.20 -1.79 -9.42
CA SER A 14 -7.22 -2.72 -8.92
C SER A 14 -6.92 -3.22 -7.49
N ALA A 15 -7.93 -3.79 -6.83
CA ALA A 15 -7.83 -4.45 -5.53
C ALA A 15 -8.55 -5.81 -5.57
N GLY A 16 -8.29 -6.67 -4.58
CA GLY A 16 -8.96 -7.97 -4.42
C GLY A 16 -8.34 -9.16 -5.19
N SER A 17 -7.10 -9.03 -5.65
CA SER A 17 -6.34 -10.15 -6.21
C SER A 17 -5.77 -11.05 -5.10
N LEU A 18 -5.28 -12.24 -5.48
CA LEU A 18 -4.55 -13.12 -4.56
C LEU A 18 -3.24 -12.49 -4.04
N GLN A 19 -2.72 -11.50 -4.77
CA GLN A 19 -1.53 -10.75 -4.43
C GLN A 19 -1.89 -9.41 -3.79
N SER A 20 -1.11 -9.02 -2.80
CA SER A 20 -1.19 -7.75 -2.09
C SER A 20 -0.84 -6.58 -3.01
N ALA A 21 -1.58 -5.48 -2.84
CA ALA A 21 -1.41 -4.29 -3.63
C ALA A 21 -1.61 -3.00 -2.83
N GLU A 22 -0.75 -2.03 -3.07
CA GLU A 22 -0.79 -0.69 -2.50
C GLU A 22 -1.15 0.36 -3.55
N GLN A 23 -1.77 1.46 -3.11
CA GLN A 23 -2.16 2.57 -3.99
C GLN A 23 -2.06 3.91 -3.29
N ASN A 24 -1.85 4.96 -4.08
CA ASN A 24 -2.13 6.33 -3.67
C ASN A 24 -3.57 6.70 -4.06
N PRO A 25 -4.54 6.71 -3.14
CA PRO A 25 -5.92 7.03 -3.46
C PRO A 25 -6.11 8.46 -3.96
N GLU A 26 -5.27 9.41 -3.56
CA GLU A 26 -5.37 10.82 -4.00
C GLU A 26 -5.16 10.97 -5.50
N THR A 27 -4.17 10.26 -6.05
CA THR A 27 -3.78 10.35 -7.46
C THR A 27 -4.31 9.21 -8.32
N MET A 28 -4.92 8.18 -7.71
CA MET A 28 -5.44 7.01 -8.41
C MET A 28 -6.94 6.86 -8.22
N SER A 29 -7.38 5.91 -7.38
CA SER A 29 -8.78 5.50 -7.28
C SER A 29 -9.78 6.61 -6.94
N HIS A 30 -9.35 7.66 -6.25
CA HIS A 30 -10.20 8.80 -5.85
C HIS A 30 -9.78 10.11 -6.52
N ALA A 31 -8.97 10.04 -7.59
CA ALA A 31 -8.48 11.22 -8.30
C ALA A 31 -9.62 12.09 -8.87
N SER A 32 -10.75 11.48 -9.25
CA SER A 32 -11.93 12.16 -9.78
C SER A 32 -12.78 12.90 -8.74
N MET A 33 -12.57 12.65 -7.45
CA MET A 33 -13.27 13.38 -6.39
C MET A 33 -12.73 14.81 -6.27
N SER A 34 -13.61 15.75 -5.91
CA SER A 34 -13.16 17.10 -5.56
C SER A 34 -12.22 17.06 -4.35
N PRO A 35 -11.28 18.03 -4.20
CA PRO A 35 -10.39 18.09 -3.04
C PRO A 35 -11.15 18.11 -1.70
N GLN A 36 -12.29 18.79 -1.66
CA GLN A 36 -13.16 18.87 -0.48
C GLN A 36 -13.78 17.50 -0.14
N ALA A 37 -14.26 16.77 -1.15
CA ALA A 37 -14.83 15.44 -0.97
C ALA A 37 -13.76 14.42 -0.53
N ARG A 38 -12.55 14.47 -1.11
CA ARG A 38 -11.42 13.64 -0.65
C ARG A 38 -11.07 13.92 0.81
N LYS A 39 -10.95 15.20 1.18
CA LYS A 39 -10.68 15.61 2.57
C LYS A 39 -11.76 15.12 3.53
N ALA A 40 -13.04 15.22 3.16
CA ALA A 40 -14.15 14.71 3.96
C ALA A 40 -14.14 13.19 4.12
N ALA A 41 -13.59 12.46 3.13
CA ALA A 41 -13.35 11.02 3.19
C ALA A 41 -12.02 10.64 3.84
N TRP A 42 -11.31 11.59 4.48
CA TRP A 42 -10.00 11.37 5.10
C TRP A 42 -8.90 10.95 4.13
N ILE A 43 -9.03 11.34 2.85
CA ILE A 43 -8.04 11.11 1.81
C ILE A 43 -7.27 12.42 1.60
N GLY A 44 -6.01 12.43 2.04
CA GLY A 44 -5.09 13.55 1.87
C GLY A 44 -3.67 13.11 1.50
N PRO A 45 -2.74 14.07 1.38
CA PRO A 45 -1.34 13.79 1.09
C PRO A 45 -0.76 12.76 2.05
N GLY A 46 -0.04 11.77 1.52
CA GLY A 46 0.55 10.68 2.31
C GLY A 46 -0.39 9.54 2.68
N THR A 47 -1.67 9.60 2.28
CA THR A 47 -2.58 8.44 2.43
C THR A 47 -2.11 7.32 1.53
N ILE A 48 -1.95 6.11 2.08
CA ILE A 48 -1.70 4.88 1.32
C ILE A 48 -2.82 3.91 1.61
N ARG A 49 -3.40 3.33 0.55
CA ARG A 49 -4.40 2.26 0.68
C ARG A 49 -3.72 0.92 0.38
N VAL A 50 -3.87 -0.05 1.26
CA VAL A 50 -3.36 -1.42 1.07
C VAL A 50 -4.52 -2.39 0.95
N SER A 51 -4.50 -3.22 -0.08
CA SER A 51 -5.34 -4.40 -0.25
C SER A 51 -4.48 -5.62 0.05
N ALA A 52 -4.66 -6.24 1.22
CA ALA A 52 -3.94 -7.46 1.54
C ALA A 52 -4.45 -8.63 0.68
N GLY A 53 -3.51 -9.35 0.07
CA GLY A 53 -3.75 -10.61 -0.63
C GLY A 53 -3.79 -11.80 0.34
N ILE A 54 -3.51 -12.99 -0.18
CA ILE A 54 -3.51 -14.24 0.60
C ILE A 54 -2.10 -14.83 0.79
N GLU A 55 -1.06 -13.98 0.70
CA GLU A 55 0.31 -14.40 0.95
C GLU A 55 0.54 -14.81 2.42
N ASN A 56 1.73 -15.35 2.70
CA ASN A 56 2.12 -15.64 4.07
C ASN A 56 2.14 -14.33 4.88
N THR A 57 1.47 -14.34 6.03
CA THR A 57 1.36 -13.17 6.90
C THR A 57 2.72 -12.62 7.32
N GLN A 58 3.72 -13.46 7.57
CA GLN A 58 5.05 -13.00 7.95
C GLN A 58 5.74 -12.25 6.80
N ASP A 59 5.57 -12.73 5.56
CA ASP A 59 6.15 -12.06 4.38
C ASP A 59 5.55 -10.65 4.21
N LEU A 60 4.24 -10.49 4.47
CA LEU A 60 3.55 -9.20 4.43
C LEU A 60 4.03 -8.25 5.53
N LEU A 61 4.16 -8.75 6.76
CA LEU A 61 4.67 -7.96 7.89
C LEU A 61 6.12 -7.52 7.65
N ASP A 62 6.97 -8.42 7.15
CA ASP A 62 8.35 -8.13 6.82
C ASP A 62 8.44 -7.08 5.70
N ASP A 63 7.54 -7.12 4.71
CA ASP A 63 7.48 -6.12 3.64
C ASP A 63 7.12 -4.73 4.16
N MET A 64 6.10 -4.62 5.02
CA MET A 64 5.74 -3.36 5.67
C MET A 64 6.87 -2.84 6.56
N ALA A 65 7.53 -3.71 7.32
CA ALA A 65 8.67 -3.34 8.16
C ALA A 65 9.84 -2.81 7.33
N ARG A 66 10.15 -3.45 6.18
CA ARG A 66 11.16 -2.96 5.23
C ARG A 66 10.80 -1.57 4.69
N ALA A 67 9.55 -1.37 4.28
CA ALA A 67 9.07 -0.10 3.74
C ALA A 67 9.17 1.05 4.77
N PHE A 68 8.65 0.85 5.98
CA PHE A 68 8.74 1.85 7.05
C PHE A 68 10.18 2.08 7.52
N GLY A 69 11.01 1.03 7.55
CA GLY A 69 12.44 1.15 7.84
C GLY A 69 13.17 1.99 6.79
N ALA A 70 12.80 1.90 5.51
CA ALA A 70 13.33 2.75 4.45
C ALA A 70 12.92 4.21 4.61
N LEU A 71 11.64 4.47 4.90
CA LEU A 71 11.14 5.81 5.19
C LEU A 71 11.88 6.44 6.40
N ALA A 72 12.05 5.68 7.48
CA ALA A 72 12.76 6.16 8.67
C ALA A 72 14.22 6.56 8.39
N ARG A 73 14.86 6.00 7.36
CA ARG A 73 16.22 6.40 6.93
C ARG A 73 16.21 7.70 6.11
N GLN A 74 15.13 8.00 5.40
CA GLN A 74 14.99 9.21 4.58
C GLN A 74 14.61 10.45 5.41
N LEU A 75 14.05 10.25 6.60
CA LEU A 75 13.65 11.32 7.52
C LEU A 75 14.78 11.74 8.49
N LYS A 76 15.95 11.10 8.44
CA LYS A 76 17.15 11.47 9.20
C LYS A 76 18.06 12.34 8.33
#